data_AF-A0AAE3YLY4-F1
#
_entry.id   AF-A0AAE3YLY4-F1
#
_cell.length_a   1.000
_cell.length_b   1.000
_cell.length_c   1.000
_cell.angle_alpha   90.00
_cell.angle_beta   90.00
_cell.angle_gamma   90.00
#
_symmetry.space_group_name_H-M   'P 1'
#
loop_
_entity.id
_entity.type
_entity.pdbx_description
1 polymer ?
#
loop_
_entity_poly.entity_id
_entity_poly.type
_entity_poly.pdbx_seq_one_letter_code
_entity_poly.pdbx_strand_id
1 'polypeptide(L)'
;MTDDRCVDDDARSLLGLHVLGRLTEAEDEYVRFHLDDCGSCGVELAGLRQVTAALDLLSPADVAELLVADPAEDASDAPLPELREFCRFVIYRSARRYGRSPARRGGAGGRPATQLPPGRPRKR
;
A
#
# COMPACT_ATOMS: atom_id res chain seq x y z
N MET A 1 34.34 3.17 -5.43
CA MET A 1 33.00 2.76 -5.88
C MET A 1 32.07 3.86 -5.47
N THR A 2 31.65 4.72 -6.40
CA THR A 2 30.67 5.77 -6.14
C THR A 2 29.33 5.09 -5.86
N ASP A 3 28.78 5.36 -4.68
CA ASP A 3 27.39 5.06 -4.30
C ASP A 3 26.46 5.71 -5.33
N ASP A 4 26.08 4.95 -6.37
CA ASP A 4 25.11 5.39 -7.38
C ASP A 4 23.71 5.27 -6.79
N ARG A 5 23.46 6.09 -5.76
CA ARG A 5 22.20 6.11 -5.03
C ARG A 5 21.13 6.75 -5.90
N CYS A 6 19.99 6.08 -5.98
CA CYS A 6 18.81 6.65 -6.60
C CYS A 6 18.43 7.97 -5.91
N VAL A 7 18.11 8.99 -6.73
CA VAL A 7 17.67 10.31 -6.28
C VAL A 7 16.15 10.37 -6.02
N ASP A 8 15.41 9.37 -6.50
CA ASP A 8 13.97 9.24 -6.26
C ASP A 8 13.73 8.53 -4.92
N ASP A 9 13.82 9.32 -3.83
CA ASP A 9 13.57 8.84 -2.48
C ASP A 9 12.12 8.32 -2.30
N ASP A 10 11.16 8.85 -3.06
CA ASP A 10 9.76 8.40 -3.00
C ASP A 10 9.68 6.94 -3.54
N ALA A 11 10.27 6.65 -4.71
CA ALA A 11 10.32 5.29 -5.24
C ALA A 11 11.09 4.32 -4.32
N ARG A 12 12.25 4.74 -3.79
CA ARG A 12 13.05 3.91 -2.87
C ARG A 12 12.27 3.55 -1.60
N SER A 13 11.53 4.51 -1.03
CA SER A 13 10.73 4.29 0.19
C SER A 13 9.60 3.27 0.01
N LEU A 14 9.14 3.02 -1.22
CA LEU A 14 8.06 2.08 -1.52
C LEU A 14 8.54 0.65 -1.81
N LEU A 15 9.84 0.41 -2.00
CA LEU A 15 10.38 -0.90 -2.38
C LEU A 15 10.02 -2.00 -1.37
N GLY A 16 10.07 -1.71 -0.07
CA GLY A 16 9.70 -2.67 0.97
C GLY A 16 8.22 -3.08 0.89
N LEU A 17 7.33 -2.11 0.70
CA LEU A 17 5.89 -2.38 0.54
C LEU A 17 5.56 -3.09 -0.77
N HIS A 18 6.32 -2.80 -1.83
CA HIS A 18 6.22 -3.48 -3.12
C HIS A 18 6.53 -4.98 -2.96
N VAL A 19 7.64 -5.34 -2.29
CA VAL A 19 7.98 -6.77 -2.06
C VAL A 19 6.94 -7.47 -1.19
N LEU A 20 6.35 -6.77 -0.22
CA LEU A 20 5.29 -7.32 0.63
C LEU A 20 3.91 -7.36 -0.04
N GLY A 21 3.77 -6.86 -1.27
CA GLY A 21 2.49 -6.82 -2.00
C GLY A 21 1.44 -5.93 -1.33
N ARG A 22 1.87 -4.86 -0.64
CA ARG A 22 1.00 -3.95 0.14
C ARG A 22 0.73 -2.61 -0.52
N LEU A 23 1.23 -2.39 -1.73
CA LEU A 23 1.00 -1.18 -2.50
C LEU A 23 -0.40 -1.17 -3.11
N THR A 24 -0.95 0.03 -3.30
CA THR A 24 -2.07 0.25 -4.22
C THR A 24 -1.62 0.00 -5.67
N GLU A 25 -2.56 -0.26 -6.58
CA GLU A 25 -2.26 -0.51 -7.99
C GLU A 25 -1.46 0.63 -8.64
N ALA A 26 -1.79 1.88 -8.33
CA ALA A 26 -1.08 3.05 -8.85
C ALA A 26 0.36 3.18 -8.29
N GLU A 27 0.57 2.84 -7.02
CA GLU A 27 1.91 2.83 -6.42
C GLU A 27 2.76 1.68 -6.98
N ASP A 28 2.16 0.51 -7.19
CA ASP A 28 2.83 -0.63 -7.81
C ASP A 28 3.27 -0.31 -9.24
N GLU A 29 2.39 0.28 -10.05
CA GLU A 29 2.71 0.73 -11.40
C GLU A 29 3.86 1.75 -11.41
N TYR A 30 3.80 2.73 -10.50
CA TYR A 30 4.86 3.72 -10.35
C TYR A 30 6.22 3.09 -9.99
N VAL A 31 6.25 2.17 -9.01
CA VAL A 31 7.49 1.50 -8.60
C VAL A 31 8.03 0.62 -9.73
N ARG A 32 7.16 -0.10 -10.45
CA ARG A 32 7.58 -0.93 -11.60
C ARG A 32 8.18 -0.09 -12.71
N PHE A 33 7.52 1.01 -13.07
CA PHE A 33 8.05 1.96 -14.04
C PHE A 33 9.43 2.49 -13.65
N HIS A 34 9.64 2.81 -12.37
CA HIS A 34 10.93 3.25 -11.86
C HIS A 34 12.00 2.14 -11.95
N LEU A 35 11.64 0.90 -11.62
CA LEU A 35 12.55 -0.25 -11.64
C LEU A 35 13.03 -0.63 -13.04
N ASP A 36 12.25 -0.29 -14.08
CA ASP A 36 12.66 -0.52 -15.47
C ASP A 36 13.89 0.31 -15.87
N ASP A 37 14.14 1.45 -15.22
CA ASP A 37 15.23 2.39 -15.56
C ASP A 37 16.28 2.54 -14.43
N CYS A 38 15.96 2.15 -13.19
CA CYS A 38 16.85 2.33 -12.04
C CYS A 38 17.51 1.03 -11.57
N GLY A 39 18.77 0.82 -11.98
CA GLY A 39 19.56 -0.34 -11.57
C GLY A 39 19.85 -0.43 -10.06
N SER A 40 20.06 0.70 -9.37
CA SER A 40 20.36 0.69 -7.94
C SER A 40 19.15 0.29 -7.09
N CYS A 41 17.95 0.79 -7.43
CA CYS A 41 16.70 0.31 -6.83
C CYS A 41 16.43 -1.17 -7.16
N GLY A 42 16.84 -1.65 -8.34
CA GLY A 42 16.77 -3.07 -8.69
C GLY A 42 17.64 -3.96 -7.79
N VAL A 43 18.85 -3.52 -7.46
CA VAL A 43 19.75 -4.23 -6.52
C VAL A 43 19.16 -4.25 -5.10
N GLU A 44 18.66 -3.11 -4.63
CA GLU A 44 18.01 -3.00 -3.32
C GLU A 44 16.79 -3.91 -3.22
N LEU A 45 15.94 -3.93 -4.26
CA LEU A 45 14.79 -4.81 -4.38
C LEU A 45 15.19 -6.29 -4.32
N ALA A 46 16.28 -6.68 -4.99
CA ALA A 46 16.78 -8.05 -4.95
C ALA A 46 17.23 -8.44 -3.53
N GLY A 47 17.86 -7.52 -2.79
CA GLY A 47 18.19 -7.71 -1.37
C GLY A 47 16.94 -7.90 -0.51
N LEU A 48 15.94 -7.04 -0.68
CA LEU A 48 14.67 -7.13 0.06
C LEU A 48 13.93 -8.45 -0.21
N ARG A 49 13.93 -8.94 -1.45
CA ARG A 49 13.32 -10.24 -1.81
C ARG A 49 13.97 -11.43 -1.08
N GLN A 50 15.27 -11.37 -0.81
CA GLN A 50 15.94 -12.41 -0.02
C GLN A 50 15.49 -12.39 1.43
N VAL A 51 15.33 -11.19 2.01
CA VAL A 51 14.82 -11.02 3.37
C VAL A 51 13.38 -11.53 3.47
N THR A 52 12.51 -11.19 2.53
CA THR A 52 11.12 -11.68 2.56
C THR A 52 11.04 -13.19 2.35
N ALA A 53 11.87 -13.77 1.49
CA ALA A 53 11.95 -15.21 1.35
C ALA A 53 12.40 -15.91 2.65
N ALA A 54 13.29 -15.29 3.43
CA ALA A 54 13.67 -15.80 4.73
C ALA A 54 12.53 -15.67 5.76
N LEU A 55 11.77 -14.58 5.73
CA LEU A 55 10.58 -14.39 6.57
C LEU A 55 9.47 -15.39 6.26
N ASP A 56 9.31 -15.79 4.99
CA ASP A 56 8.32 -16.79 4.57
C ASP A 56 8.60 -18.20 5.14
N LEU A 57 9.81 -18.46 5.63
CA LEU A 57 10.17 -19.72 6.29
C LEU A 57 9.69 -19.79 7.75
N LEU A 58 9.35 -18.64 8.35
CA LEU A 58 8.89 -18.58 9.73
C LEU A 58 7.42 -18.93 9.81
N SER A 59 7.06 -19.87 10.69
CA SER A 59 5.67 -20.07 11.04
C SER A 59 5.17 -18.91 11.90
N PRO A 60 3.85 -18.66 11.96
CA PRO A 60 3.28 -17.68 12.88
C PRO A 60 3.64 -17.94 14.35
N ALA A 61 3.88 -19.20 14.72
CA ALA A 61 4.31 -19.57 16.07
C ALA A 61 5.77 -19.15 16.32
N ASP A 62 6.68 -19.35 15.36
CA ASP A 62 8.08 -18.90 15.46
C ASP A 62 8.15 -17.38 15.59
N VAL A 63 7.32 -16.66 14.83
CA VAL A 63 7.22 -15.19 14.93
C VAL A 63 6.71 -14.78 16.31
N ALA A 64 5.68 -15.45 16.84
CA ALA A 64 5.15 -15.16 18.17
C ALA A 64 6.18 -15.46 19.27
N GLU A 65 6.95 -16.54 19.14
CA GLU A 65 8.04 -16.87 20.06
C GLU A 65 9.14 -15.81 20.02
N LEU A 66 9.58 -15.38 18.83
CA LEU A 66 10.57 -14.30 18.69
C LEU A 66 10.12 -12.97 19.33
N LEU A 67 8.83 -12.64 19.21
CA LEU A 67 8.27 -11.41 19.81
C LEU A 67 8.13 -11.49 21.34
N VAL A 68 8.08 -12.69 21.92
CA VAL A 68 7.97 -12.92 23.37
C VAL A 68 9.34 -13.16 24.00
N ALA A 69 10.27 -13.78 23.26
CA ALA A 69 11.64 -14.07 23.66
C ALA A 69 12.57 -12.86 23.53
N ASP A 70 12.08 -11.74 22.99
CA ASP A 70 12.66 -10.42 23.16
C ASP A 70 12.05 -9.80 24.44
N PRO A 71 12.61 -10.07 25.64
CA PRO A 71 12.35 -9.18 26.74
C PRO A 71 12.98 -7.87 26.30
N ALA A 72 12.15 -6.92 25.89
CA ALA A 72 12.49 -5.51 25.91
C ALA A 72 12.78 -5.11 27.37
N GLU A 73 13.88 -5.61 27.93
CA GLU A 73 14.55 -5.02 29.07
C GLU A 73 14.90 -3.60 28.61
N ASP A 74 14.19 -2.63 29.19
CA ASP A 74 14.18 -1.20 28.87
C ASP A 74 13.48 -0.77 27.57
N ALA A 75 12.24 -1.24 27.36
CA ALA A 75 11.24 -0.40 26.69
C ALA A 75 11.02 0.87 27.51
N SER A 76 11.76 1.93 27.14
CA SER A 76 11.31 3.30 27.27
C SER A 76 9.85 3.35 26.78
N ASP A 77 8.94 3.43 27.75
CA ASP A 77 7.50 3.62 27.59
C ASP A 77 7.18 5.05 27.08
N ALA A 78 8.11 5.64 26.32
CA ALA A 78 7.84 6.80 25.52
C ALA A 78 7.16 6.30 24.24
N PRO A 79 5.93 6.75 23.93
CA PRO A 79 5.45 6.59 22.57
C PRO A 79 6.54 7.19 21.67
N LEU A 80 6.95 6.48 20.62
CA LEU A 80 7.74 7.05 19.53
C LEU A 80 6.73 7.71 18.57
N PRO A 81 6.25 8.96 18.81
CA PRO A 81 5.30 9.61 17.92
C PRO A 81 5.87 9.72 16.50
N GLU A 82 7.18 9.85 16.37
CA GLU A 82 7.84 10.12 15.10
C GLU A 82 7.78 8.95 14.11
N LEU A 83 7.90 7.70 14.57
CA LEU A 83 7.78 6.52 13.70
C LEU A 83 6.34 6.29 13.24
N ARG A 84 5.37 6.55 14.13
CA ARG A 84 3.95 6.44 13.80
C ARG A 84 3.52 7.55 12.85
N GLU A 85 4.06 8.75 13.00
CA GLU A 85 3.88 9.84 12.06
C GLU A 85 4.57 9.59 10.73
N PHE A 86 5.76 8.99 10.68
CA PHE A 86 6.44 8.67 9.43
C PHE A 86 5.67 7.64 8.60
N CYS A 87 5.23 6.53 9.22
CA CYS A 87 4.40 5.53 8.55
C CYS A 87 3.04 6.11 8.13
N ARG A 88 2.44 6.98 8.95
CA ARG A 88 1.21 7.70 8.60
C ARG A 88 1.46 8.71 7.47
N PHE A 89 2.61 9.37 7.42
CA PHE A 89 2.93 10.39 6.43
C PHE A 89 3.12 9.79 5.03
N VAL A 90 3.78 8.63 4.92
CA VAL A 90 3.85 7.86 3.67
C VAL A 90 2.45 7.50 3.16
N ILE A 91 1.60 6.96 4.05
CA ILE A 91 0.21 6.58 3.73
C ILE A 91 -0.68 7.80 3.36
N TYR A 92 -0.47 8.96 3.99
CA TYR A 92 -1.27 10.16 3.71
C TYR A 92 -0.78 10.98 2.50
N ARG A 93 0.51 10.90 2.15
CA ARG A 93 1.09 11.62 1.00
C ARG A 93 0.70 10.97 -0.34
N SER A 94 0.63 9.64 -0.40
CA SER A 94 0.13 8.93 -1.59
C SER A 94 -1.36 9.23 -1.85
N ALA A 95 -2.18 9.33 -0.80
CA ALA A 95 -3.58 9.73 -0.93
C ALA A 95 -3.80 11.16 -1.48
N ARG A 96 -2.87 12.09 -1.23
CA ARG A 96 -3.00 13.49 -1.68
C ARG A 96 -2.43 13.76 -3.07
N ARG A 97 -1.41 13.04 -3.53
CA ARG A 97 -0.84 13.25 -4.89
C ARG A 97 -1.69 12.68 -6.00
N TYR A 98 -2.49 11.64 -5.74
CA TYR A 98 -3.33 10.99 -6.76
C TYR A 98 -4.84 11.26 -6.57
N GLY A 99 -5.23 11.96 -5.50
CA GLY A 99 -6.62 12.28 -5.16
C GLY A 99 -7.29 13.42 -5.93
N ARG A 100 -6.77 13.84 -7.09
CA ARG A 100 -7.41 14.86 -7.94
C ARG A 100 -7.63 14.38 -9.37
N SER A 101 -8.40 13.30 -9.51
CA SER A 101 -9.08 13.01 -10.78
C SER A 101 -10.17 14.07 -11.04
N PRO A 102 -10.10 14.88 -12.12
CA PRO A 102 -11.18 15.78 -12.49
C PRO A 102 -12.19 14.99 -13.33
N ALA A 103 -13.07 14.21 -12.69
CA ALA A 103 -14.14 13.54 -13.40
C ALA A 103 -15.38 13.37 -12.53
N ARG A 104 -16.26 14.39 -12.59
CA ARG A 104 -17.71 14.25 -12.79
C ARG A 104 -18.33 15.65 -12.85
N ARG A 105 -18.15 16.28 -14.00
CA ARG A 105 -19.07 17.31 -14.49
C ARG A 105 -20.16 16.56 -15.27
N GLY A 106 -21.41 16.62 -14.81
CA GLY A 106 -22.57 16.27 -15.63
C GLY A 106 -23.62 15.35 -14.98
N GLY A 107 -24.83 15.88 -14.82
CA GLY A 107 -26.04 15.11 -15.11
C GLY A 107 -26.96 14.71 -13.94
N ALA A 108 -27.39 15.66 -13.11
CA ALA A 108 -28.60 15.44 -12.29
C ALA A 108 -29.86 15.72 -13.11
N GLY A 109 -30.14 14.85 -14.09
CA GLY A 109 -31.46 14.75 -14.73
C GLY A 109 -32.33 13.83 -13.90
N GLY A 110 -33.25 14.40 -13.11
CA GLY A 110 -34.22 13.63 -12.33
C GLY A 110 -35.13 12.80 -13.23
N ARG A 111 -35.25 11.50 -12.94
CA ARG A 111 -36.34 10.65 -13.44
C ARG A 111 -37.06 10.07 -12.21
N PRO A 112 -38.35 10.34 -12.01
CA PRO A 112 -39.07 9.83 -10.86
C PRO A 112 -39.52 8.37 -11.04
N ALA A 113 -39.74 7.78 -9.88
CA ALA A 113 -40.12 6.41 -9.55
C ALA A 113 -41.15 5.72 -10.46
N THR A 114 -40.86 4.43 -10.64
CA THR A 114 -41.67 3.33 -11.16
C THR A 114 -43.09 3.30 -10.58
N GLN A 115 -44.12 3.36 -11.43
CA GLN A 115 -45.50 3.00 -11.05
C GLN A 115 -45.83 1.59 -11.59
N LEU A 116 -46.27 0.72 -10.68
CA LEU A 116 -46.77 -0.63 -10.92
C LEU A 116 -48.22 -0.55 -11.43
N PRO A 117 -48.61 -1.23 -12.53
CA PRO A 117 -50.01 -1.28 -12.95
C PRO A 117 -50.81 -2.37 -12.20
N PRO A 118 -52.09 -2.13 -11.84
CA PRO A 118 -52.95 -3.11 -11.18
C PRO A 118 -53.48 -4.17 -12.15
N GLY A 119 -53.66 -5.38 -11.62
CA GLY A 119 -53.99 -6.60 -12.36
C GLY A 119 -55.36 -6.65 -13.05
N ARG A 120 -55.48 -7.59 -13.99
CA ARG A 120 -56.76 -8.02 -14.57
C ARG A 120 -56.98 -9.52 -14.36
N PRO A 121 -58.22 -9.94 -14.10
CA PRO A 121 -58.55 -11.33 -13.77
C PRO A 121 -58.58 -12.24 -15.01
N ARG A 122 -58.12 -13.48 -14.85
CA ARG A 122 -58.25 -14.57 -15.83
C ARG A 122 -59.71 -15.03 -15.89
N LYS A 123 -60.30 -15.06 -17.09
CA LYS A 123 -61.51 -15.85 -17.37
C LYS A 123 -61.11 -17.12 -18.12
N ARG A 124 -61.77 -18.21 -17.69
CA ARG A 124 -61.79 -19.57 -18.25
C ARG A 124 -62.29 -19.59 -19.68
#